data_AF-W0ES50-F1
#
_entry.id   AF-W0ES50-F1
#
_cell.length_a   1.000
_cell.length_b   1.000
_cell.length_c   1.000
_cell.angle_alpha   90.00
_cell.angle_beta   90.00
_cell.angle_gamma   90.00
#
_symmetry.space_group_name_H-M   'P 1'
#
loop_
_entity.id
_entity.type
_entity.pdbx_description
1 polymer ?
#
loop_
_entity_poly.entity_id
_entity_poly.type
_entity_poly.pdbx_seq_one_letter_code
_entity_poly.pdbx_strand_id
1 'polypeptide(L)'
;MTTDYTLPQEVSASASFRMFWDTWTADLKQSGKTLDEYVPSERLIQRFVLRPQNGEYLVTGFLHTNDEFNVDALTQLGGYGVKYNNSMYSFAIPLRSLPQFVTLPGITYIEAASPVRNR
;
A
#
# COMPACT_ATOMS: atom_id res chain seq x y z
N MET A 1 -4.46 1.38 21.82
CA MET A 1 -4.53 2.73 21.23
C MET A 1 -4.94 2.55 19.78
N THR A 2 -6.03 3.16 19.32
CA THR A 2 -6.41 3.16 17.90
C THR A 2 -5.59 4.23 17.19
N THR A 3 -4.60 3.82 16.41
CA THR A 3 -3.84 4.74 15.54
C THR A 3 -4.70 5.07 14.34
N ASP A 4 -5.06 6.34 14.18
CA ASP A 4 -5.76 6.82 12.99
C ASP A 4 -4.72 7.10 11.89
N TYR A 5 -4.69 6.24 10.87
CA TYR A 5 -3.83 6.42 9.71
C TYR A 5 -4.51 7.30 8.67
N THR A 6 -3.90 8.44 8.33
CA THR A 6 -4.39 9.37 7.31
C THR A 6 -3.50 9.34 6.08
N LEU A 7 -4.12 9.45 4.88
CA LEU A 7 -3.36 9.68 3.65
C LEU A 7 -2.87 11.14 3.63
N PRO A 8 -1.58 11.39 3.35
CA PRO A 8 -1.06 12.75 3.18
C PRO A 8 -1.82 13.51 2.08
N GLN A 9 -2.02 14.82 2.27
CA GLN A 9 -2.79 15.65 1.33
C GLN A 9 -2.08 15.81 -0.01
N GLU A 10 -0.75 15.76 0.01
CA GLU A 10 0.13 15.94 -1.13
C GLU A 10 0.12 14.71 -2.06
N VAL A 11 -0.26 13.54 -1.54
CA VAL A 11 -0.31 12.28 -2.29
C VAL A 11 -1.70 12.09 -2.89
N SER A 12 -1.77 12.17 -4.21
CA SER A 12 -2.99 11.77 -4.92
C SER A 12 -3.12 10.24 -4.92
N ALA A 13 -4.35 9.76 -4.86
CA ALA A 13 -4.63 8.33 -4.86
C ALA A 13 -5.87 8.03 -5.69
N SER A 14 -5.80 6.94 -6.46
CA SER A 14 -6.92 6.33 -7.17
C SER A 14 -8.08 6.02 -6.21
N ALA A 15 -9.29 5.90 -6.76
CA ALA A 15 -10.45 5.44 -6.00
C ALA A 15 -10.24 4.02 -5.43
N SER A 16 -9.54 3.14 -6.15
CA SER A 16 -9.21 1.79 -5.69
C SER A 16 -8.27 1.82 -4.48
N PHE A 17 -7.24 2.68 -4.50
CA PHE A 17 -6.32 2.81 -3.37
C PHE A 17 -6.98 3.45 -2.15
N ARG A 18 -7.81 4.49 -2.33
CA ARG A 18 -8.57 5.09 -1.22
C ARG A 18 -9.51 4.07 -0.56
N MET A 19 -10.24 3.31 -1.38
CA MET A 19 -11.11 2.23 -0.88
C MET A 19 -10.31 1.14 -0.15
N PHE A 20 -9.12 0.79 -0.64
CA PHE A 20 -8.20 -0.11 0.05
C PHE A 20 -7.80 0.45 1.41
N TRP A 21 -7.32 1.70 1.46
CA TRP A 21 -6.88 2.37 2.67
C TRP A 21 -7.96 2.39 3.75
N ASP A 22 -9.18 2.80 3.39
CA ASP A 22 -10.31 2.86 4.33
C ASP A 22 -10.69 1.46 4.83
N THR A 23 -10.72 0.47 3.94
CA THR A 23 -11.08 -0.91 4.30
C THR A 23 -10.01 -1.54 5.19
N TRP A 24 -8.72 -1.33 4.87
CA TRP A 24 -7.60 -1.83 5.67
C TRP A 24 -7.56 -1.18 7.06
N THR A 25 -7.76 0.14 7.14
CA THR A 25 -7.80 0.86 8.43
C THR A 25 -8.95 0.36 9.31
N ALA A 26 -10.13 0.13 8.72
CA ALA A 26 -11.27 -0.44 9.42
C ALA A 26 -11.01 -1.90 9.87
N ASP A 27 -10.40 -2.72 9.01
CA ASP A 27 -10.05 -4.12 9.30
C ASP A 27 -9.04 -4.22 10.45
N LEU A 28 -7.99 -3.38 10.43
CA LEU A 28 -7.02 -3.24 11.50
C LEU A 28 -7.70 -2.83 12.81
N LYS A 29 -8.54 -1.79 12.79
CA LYS A 29 -9.27 -1.34 13.97
C LYS A 29 -10.18 -2.43 14.55
N GLN A 30 -10.86 -3.19 13.69
CA GLN A 30 -11.74 -4.28 14.10
C GLN A 30 -10.96 -5.46 14.70
N SER A 31 -9.73 -5.72 14.23
CA SER A 31 -8.89 -6.79 14.76
C SER A 31 -8.48 -6.56 16.23
N GLY A 32 -8.48 -5.30 16.69
CA GLY A 32 -7.99 -4.92 18.02
C GLY A 32 -6.48 -5.11 18.21
N LYS A 33 -5.74 -5.40 17.13
CA LYS A 33 -4.29 -5.61 17.13
C LYS A 33 -3.52 -4.33 16.84
N THR A 34 -2.25 -4.30 17.24
CA THR A 34 -1.30 -3.31 16.73
C THR A 34 -0.93 -3.65 15.29
N LEU A 35 -0.31 -2.71 14.58
CA LEU A 35 0.12 -2.94 13.20
C LEU A 35 1.14 -4.08 13.07
N ASP A 36 2.00 -4.28 14.08
CA ASP A 36 3.00 -5.35 14.09
C ASP A 36 2.40 -6.74 14.33
N GLU A 37 1.27 -6.82 15.03
CA GLU A 37 0.55 -8.08 15.33
C GLU A 37 -0.59 -8.36 14.34
N TYR A 38 -0.82 -7.44 13.40
CA TYR A 38 -1.98 -7.46 12.53
C TYR A 38 -1.83 -8.49 11.41
N VAL A 39 -2.84 -9.35 11.32
CA VAL A 39 -3.06 -10.25 10.18
C VAL A 39 -4.36 -9.82 9.50
N PRO A 40 -4.36 -9.51 8.20
CA PRO A 40 -5.54 -9.05 7.49
C PRO A 40 -6.62 -10.13 7.41
N SER A 41 -7.89 -9.73 7.46
CA SER A 41 -9.00 -10.67 7.27
C SER A 41 -8.99 -11.31 5.88
N GLU A 42 -9.55 -12.51 5.75
CA GLU A 42 -9.72 -13.18 4.46
C GLU A 42 -10.47 -12.31 3.44
N ARG A 43 -11.43 -11.51 3.93
CA ARG A 43 -12.18 -10.57 3.10
C ARG A 43 -11.29 -9.48 2.51
N LEU A 44 -10.38 -8.91 3.31
CA LEU A 44 -9.44 -7.90 2.84
C LEU A 44 -8.45 -8.53 1.84
N ILE A 45 -7.91 -9.71 2.17
CA ILE A 45 -6.98 -10.47 1.32
C ILE A 45 -7.61 -10.73 -0.06
N GLN A 46 -8.83 -11.27 -0.11
CA GLN A 46 -9.50 -11.60 -1.37
C GLN A 46 -9.88 -10.35 -2.16
N ARG A 47 -10.40 -9.31 -1.50
CA ARG A 47 -10.91 -8.10 -2.17
C ARG A 47 -9.79 -7.31 -2.86
N PHE A 48 -8.62 -7.24 -2.24
CA PHE A 48 -7.48 -6.47 -2.75
C PHE A 48 -6.32 -7.34 -3.22
N VAL A 49 -6.54 -8.66 -3.31
CA VAL A 49 -5.60 -9.62 -3.88
C VAL A 49 -4.23 -9.54 -3.19
N LEU A 50 -4.25 -9.38 -1.86
CA LEU A 50 -3.04 -9.24 -1.05
C LEU A 50 -2.15 -10.48 -1.20
N ARG A 51 -0.86 -10.26 -1.42
CA ARG A 51 0.09 -11.34 -1.69
C ARG A 51 0.75 -11.79 -0.39
N PRO A 52 0.56 -13.04 0.06
CA PRO A 52 1.35 -13.56 1.17
C PRO A 52 2.81 -13.74 0.71
N GLN A 53 3.75 -13.16 1.44
CA GLN A 53 5.18 -13.30 1.18
C GLN A 53 5.95 -13.23 2.50
N ASN A 54 6.75 -14.24 2.80
CA ASN A 54 7.62 -14.29 3.99
C ASN A 54 6.90 -14.03 5.34
N GLY A 55 5.66 -14.50 5.48
CA GLY A 55 4.84 -14.27 6.69
C GLY A 55 4.14 -12.91 6.73
N GLU A 56 4.27 -12.10 5.69
CA GLU A 56 3.60 -10.81 5.54
C GLU A 56 2.58 -10.82 4.42
N TYR A 57 1.71 -9.82 4.40
CA TYR A 57 0.81 -9.54 3.27
C TYR A 57 1.27 -8.27 2.58
N LEU A 58 1.47 -8.36 1.26
CA LEU A 58 1.85 -7.23 0.43
C LEU A 58 0.64 -6.68 -0.31
N VAL A 59 0.52 -5.36 -0.33
CA VAL A 59 -0.31 -4.65 -1.31
C VAL A 59 0.55 -4.26 -2.49
N THR A 60 0.00 -4.45 -3.69
CA THR A 60 0.69 -4.18 -4.96
C THR A 60 -0.04 -3.14 -5.76
N GLY A 61 0.65 -2.46 -6.67
CA GLY A 61 0.03 -1.46 -7.51
C GLY A 61 1.03 -0.67 -8.35
N PHE A 62 0.64 0.55 -8.74
CA PHE A 62 1.49 1.47 -9.49
C PHE A 62 1.67 2.79 -8.75
N LEU A 63 2.86 3.38 -8.93
CA LEU A 63 3.20 4.72 -8.49
C LEU A 63 3.41 5.60 -9.71
N HIS A 64 2.92 6.83 -9.66
CA HIS A 64 3.57 7.92 -10.37
C HIS A 64 4.51 8.66 -9.42
N THR A 65 5.66 9.06 -9.97
CA THR A 65 6.77 9.63 -9.20
C THR A 65 7.35 10.87 -9.88
N ASN A 66 8.00 11.72 -9.11
CA ASN A 66 8.86 12.80 -9.60
C ASN A 66 10.35 12.48 -9.33
N ASP A 67 11.24 13.44 -9.58
CA ASP A 67 12.70 13.29 -9.47
C ASP A 67 13.20 13.12 -8.01
N GLU A 68 12.36 13.35 -7.00
CA GLU A 68 12.70 13.14 -5.58
C GLU A 68 12.50 11.68 -5.14
N PHE A 69 11.80 10.87 -5.94
CA PHE A 69 11.49 9.50 -5.55
C PHE A 69 12.74 8.60 -5.56
N ASN A 70 13.00 7.98 -4.41
CA ASN A 70 14.07 7.01 -4.25
C ASN A 70 13.51 5.60 -4.02
N VAL A 71 13.72 4.69 -4.99
CA VAL A 71 13.29 3.29 -4.90
C VAL A 71 13.97 2.52 -3.76
N ASP A 72 15.16 2.94 -3.32
CA ASP A 72 15.84 2.32 -2.18
C ASP A 72 15.09 2.59 -0.87
N ALA A 73 14.43 3.75 -0.73
CA ALA A 73 13.62 4.04 0.44
C ALA A 73 12.41 3.08 0.54
N LEU A 74 11.84 2.70 -0.60
CA LEU A 74 10.79 1.69 -0.66
C LEU A 74 11.33 0.29 -0.30
N THR A 75 12.56 -0.02 -0.72
CA THR A 75 13.24 -1.30 -0.39
C THR A 75 13.57 -1.40 1.10
N GLN A 76 13.98 -0.30 1.73
CA GLN A 76 14.22 -0.23 3.19
C GLN A 76 12.96 -0.50 4.02
N LEU A 77 11.78 -0.23 3.47
CA LEU A 77 10.49 -0.58 4.07
C LEU A 77 10.07 -2.05 3.85
N GLY A 78 10.96 -2.88 3.29
CA GLY A 78 10.66 -4.27 2.94
C GLY A 78 9.81 -4.43 1.68
N GLY A 79 9.60 -3.34 0.94
CA GLY A 79 8.94 -3.38 -0.36
C GLY A 79 9.92 -3.65 -1.51
N TYR A 80 9.39 -3.65 -2.72
CA TYR A 80 10.20 -3.53 -3.93
C TYR A 80 9.46 -2.73 -5.00
N GLY A 81 10.23 -2.06 -5.85
CA GLY A 81 9.74 -1.26 -6.96
C GLY A 81 10.37 -1.71 -8.27
N VAL A 82 9.59 -1.85 -9.33
CA VAL A 82 10.08 -2.12 -10.68
C VAL A 82 9.75 -0.93 -11.57
N LYS A 83 10.78 -0.31 -12.14
CA LYS A 83 10.63 0.86 -13.01
C LYS A 83 10.04 0.46 -14.35
N TYR A 84 8.94 1.10 -14.76
CA TYR A 84 8.41 0.97 -16.11
C TYR A 84 8.93 2.07 -17.03
N ASN A 85 8.97 3.30 -16.53
CA ASN A 85 9.47 4.46 -17.24
C ASN A 85 9.98 5.51 -16.24
N ASN A 86 10.31 6.72 -16.71
CA ASN A 86 10.92 7.75 -15.87
C ASN A 86 10.07 8.21 -14.69
N SER A 87 8.74 8.12 -14.79
CA SER A 87 7.81 8.62 -13.77
C SER A 87 6.85 7.55 -13.24
N MET A 88 7.11 6.26 -13.52
CA MET A 88 6.20 5.19 -13.15
C MET A 88 6.91 3.90 -12.70
N TYR A 89 6.45 3.36 -11.58
CA TYR A 89 6.90 2.10 -11.00
C TYR A 89 5.71 1.20 -10.69
N SER A 90 5.84 -0.13 -10.84
CA SER A 90 5.03 -1.04 -10.00
C SER A 90 5.65 -1.09 -8.62
N PHE A 91 4.83 -1.25 -7.60
CA PHE A 91 5.29 -1.50 -6.24
C PHE A 91 4.65 -2.75 -5.65
N ALA A 92 5.34 -3.32 -4.67
CA ALA A 92 4.75 -4.17 -3.63
C ALA A 92 5.29 -3.70 -2.28
N ILE A 93 4.41 -3.55 -1.29
CA ILE A 93 4.78 -3.05 0.04
C ILE A 93 4.07 -3.86 1.13
N PRO A 94 4.74 -4.24 2.23
CA PRO A 94 4.09 -4.87 3.36
C PRO A 94 3.05 -3.95 4.01
N LEU A 95 1.93 -4.53 4.47
CA LEU A 95 0.90 -3.76 5.18
C LEU A 95 1.45 -3.00 6.38
N ARG A 96 2.41 -3.57 7.11
CA ARG A 96 3.06 -2.90 8.26
C ARG A 96 3.82 -1.63 7.89
N SER A 97 4.22 -1.51 6.63
CA SER A 97 5.00 -0.38 6.13
C SER A 97 4.13 0.67 5.44
N LEU A 98 2.82 0.42 5.26
CA LEU A 98 1.91 1.32 4.55
C LEU A 98 1.91 2.76 5.06
N PRO A 99 1.86 3.03 6.38
CA PRO A 99 1.86 4.40 6.89
C PRO A 99 3.11 5.18 6.50
N GLN A 100 4.28 4.53 6.49
CA GLN A 100 5.53 5.17 6.09
C GLN A 100 5.63 5.27 4.57
N PHE A 101 5.20 4.24 3.85
CA PHE A 101 5.21 4.21 2.39
C PHE A 101 4.45 5.37 1.75
N VAL A 102 3.25 5.70 2.23
CA VAL A 102 2.47 6.81 1.67
C VAL A 102 3.07 8.19 1.96
N THR A 103 4.10 8.26 2.80
CA THR A 103 4.83 9.51 3.12
C THR A 103 6.18 9.61 2.39
N LEU A 104 6.56 8.61 1.59
CA LEU A 104 7.84 8.64 0.89
C LEU A 104 7.90 9.84 -0.09
N PRO A 105 8.99 10.64 -0.04
CA PRO A 105 9.18 11.76 -0.96
C PRO A 105 9.09 11.32 -2.42
N GLY A 106 8.55 12.24 -3.24
CA GLY A 106 8.43 12.07 -4.68
C GLY A 106 7.36 11.09 -5.16
N ILE A 107 6.57 10.46 -4.28
CA ILE A 107 5.32 9.81 -4.69
C ILE A 107 4.28 10.88 -4.97
N THR A 108 3.79 10.93 -6.21
CA THR A 108 2.77 11.92 -6.63
C THR A 108 1.40 11.30 -6.84
N TYR A 109 1.34 10.01 -7.16
CA TYR A 109 0.08 9.27 -7.31
C TYR A 109 0.24 7.79 -6.94
N ILE A 110 -0.79 7.21 -6.29
CA ILE A 110 -0.84 5.78 -5.96
C ILE A 110 -2.09 5.12 -6.54
N GLU A 111 -1.88 3.99 -7.21
CA GLU A 111 -2.93 3.07 -7.64
C GLU A 111 -2.77 1.70 -7.00
N ALA A 112 -3.83 1.18 -6.36
CA ALA A 112 -3.86 -0.21 -5.90
C ALA A 112 -4.22 -1.13 -7.07
N ALA A 113 -3.52 -2.25 -7.18
CA ALA A 113 -3.93 -3.33 -8.06
C ALA A 113 -5.37 -3.75 -7.72
N SER A 114 -6.19 -3.88 -8.74
CA SER A 114 -7.55 -4.38 -8.60
C SER A 114 -7.62 -5.80 -9.17
N PRO A 115 -8.43 -6.70 -8.59
CA PRO A 115 -8.68 -7.99 -9.21
C PRO A 115 -9.21 -7.78 -10.63
N VAL A 116 -8.61 -8.47 -11.60
CA VAL A 116 -9.14 -8.51 -12.97
C VAL A 116 -10.49 -9.17 -12.90
N ARG A 117 -11.56 -8.37 -13.02
CA ARG A 117 -12.90 -8.91 -13.28
C ARG A 117 -12.95 -9.21 -14.77
N ASN A 118 -12.93 -10.48 -15.14
CA ASN A 118 -13.40 -10.86 -16.47
C ASN A 118 -14.84 -10.34 -16.59
N ARG A 119 -15.05 -9.38 -17.50
CA ARG A 119 -16.38 -8.91 -17.87
C ARG A 119 -17.12 -9.97 -18.66
#